data_AF-W7LA44-F1
#
_entry.id   AF-W7LA44-F1
#
_cell.length_a   1.000
_cell.length_b   1.000
_cell.length_c   1.000
_cell.angle_alpha   90.00
_cell.angle_beta   90.00
_cell.angle_gamma   90.00
#
_symmetry.space_group_name_H-M   'P 1'
#
loop_
_entity.id
_entity.type
_entity.pdbx_description
1 polymer ?
#
loop_
_entity_poly.entity_id
_entity_poly.type
_entity_poly.pdbx_seq_one_letter_code
_entity_poly.pdbx_strand_id
1 'polypeptide(L)'
;MNIDSIRFTDPPVHHQFPSLYENLGLPEVSSFIEQKYEFEFTIGKTKRKGHGTIRKYKQSGQYKVQLTGKMTGFGPKRLEKLERLLIEKVKERFINNIESEVKAQKVYHVHFGRNSRR
;
A
#
# COMPACT_ATOMS: atom_id res chain seq x y z
N MET A 1 -1.69 22.01 1.94
CA MET A 1 -2.42 20.72 1.96
C MET A 1 -1.84 19.99 3.13
N ASN A 2 -2.70 19.63 4.08
CA ASN A 2 -2.29 19.04 5.35
C ASN A 2 -3.10 17.77 5.57
N ILE A 3 -2.43 16.72 6.07
CA ILE A 3 -3.10 15.50 6.52
C ILE A 3 -3.55 15.75 7.96
N ASP A 4 -4.85 15.68 8.19
CA ASP A 4 -5.46 15.99 9.48
C ASP A 4 -5.53 14.73 10.36
N SER A 5 -5.84 13.59 9.76
CA SER A 5 -5.91 12.30 10.46
C SER A 5 -5.67 11.12 9.53
N ILE A 6 -5.20 10.00 10.09
CA ILE A 6 -4.97 8.72 9.41
C ILE A 6 -5.42 7.61 10.35
N ARG A 7 -6.15 6.63 9.81
CA ARG A 7 -6.57 5.43 10.52
C ARG A 7 -6.43 4.21 9.62
N PHE A 8 -5.77 3.16 10.12
CA PHE A 8 -5.75 1.87 9.43
C PHE A 8 -7.11 1.19 9.58
N THR A 9 -7.63 0.66 8.46
CA THR A 9 -8.97 0.04 8.39
C THR A 9 -8.93 -1.47 8.54
N ASP A 10 -7.80 -2.08 8.18
CA ASP A 10 -7.61 -3.53 8.09
C ASP A 10 -6.25 -3.92 8.67
N PRO A 11 -6.06 -5.17 9.13
CA PRO A 11 -4.74 -5.68 9.53
C PRO A 11 -3.78 -5.78 8.33
N PRO A 12 -2.45 -5.84 8.55
CA PRO A 12 -1.48 -6.09 7.50
C PRO A 12 -1.67 -7.47 6.84
N VAL A 13 -1.64 -7.49 5.51
CA VAL A 13 -1.78 -8.68 4.68
C VAL A 13 -0.45 -8.98 3.99
N HIS A 14 0.03 -10.22 4.15
CA HIS A 14 1.26 -10.71 3.57
C HIS A 14 0.97 -11.42 2.25
N HIS A 15 1.33 -10.79 1.14
CA HIS A 15 1.27 -11.38 -0.19
C HIS A 15 2.58 -12.13 -0.47
N GLN A 16 2.46 -13.43 -0.73
CA GLN A 16 3.59 -14.31 -1.04
C GLN A 16 3.50 -14.78 -2.48
N PHE A 17 4.52 -14.46 -3.26
CA PHE A 17 4.71 -15.01 -4.60
C PHE A 17 5.67 -16.21 -4.57
N PRO A 18 5.56 -17.13 -5.53
CA PRO A 18 6.52 -18.21 -5.69
C PRO A 18 7.93 -17.67 -5.90
N SER A 19 8.93 -18.32 -5.30
CA SER A 19 10.34 -17.91 -5.38
C SER A 19 10.87 -17.79 -6.81
N LEU A 20 10.32 -18.56 -7.76
CA LEU A 20 10.67 -18.47 -9.17
C LEU A 20 10.43 -17.05 -9.75
N TYR A 21 9.42 -16.33 -9.26
CA TYR A 21 9.10 -14.98 -9.72
C TYR A 21 9.86 -13.88 -8.99
N GLU A 22 10.21 -14.11 -7.72
CA GLU A 22 11.01 -13.19 -6.91
C GLU A 22 12.36 -12.89 -7.59
N ASN A 23 12.98 -13.87 -8.25
CA ASN A 23 14.31 -13.70 -8.86
C ASN A 23 14.30 -12.99 -10.22
N LEU A 24 13.12 -12.61 -10.73
CA LEU A 24 13.00 -11.94 -12.03
C LEU A 24 13.23 -10.43 -11.94
N GLY A 25 13.36 -9.87 -10.72
CA GLY A 25 13.53 -8.43 -10.50
C GLY A 25 12.30 -7.60 -10.90
N LEU A 26 11.15 -8.25 -11.08
CA LEU A 26 9.90 -7.62 -11.48
C LEU A 26 9.10 -7.20 -10.24
N PRO A 27 8.89 -5.88 -10.01
CA PRO A 27 8.16 -5.39 -8.85
C PRO A 27 6.70 -5.87 -8.79
N GLU A 28 6.09 -6.22 -9.93
CA GLU A 28 4.70 -6.70 -9.98
C GLU A 28 4.53 -8.10 -9.40
N VAL A 29 5.59 -8.91 -9.36
CA VAL A 29 5.56 -10.32 -8.91
C VAL A 29 6.48 -10.57 -7.71
N SER A 30 6.81 -9.51 -7.00
CA SER A 30 7.56 -9.55 -5.74
C SER A 30 6.61 -9.63 -4.56
N SER A 31 6.96 -10.41 -3.54
CA SER A 31 6.21 -10.50 -2.28
C SER A 31 6.20 -9.16 -1.57
N PHE A 32 5.05 -8.78 -1.02
CA PHE A 32 4.88 -7.53 -0.29
C PHE A 32 3.93 -7.71 0.89
N ILE A 33 4.01 -6.79 1.84
CA ILE A 33 3.02 -6.64 2.91
C ILE A 33 2.21 -5.41 2.58
N GLU A 34 0.88 -5.49 2.61
CA GLU A 34 0.00 -4.35 2.40
C GLU A 34 -0.90 -4.08 3.61
N GLN A 35 -1.23 -2.82 3.85
CA GLN A 35 -2.27 -2.45 4.82
C GLN A 35 -3.07 -1.26 4.29
N LYS A 36 -4.40 -1.34 4.45
CA LYS A 36 -5.33 -0.30 4.02
C LYS A 36 -5.54 0.71 5.12
N TYR A 37 -5.77 1.96 4.72
CA TYR A 37 -6.06 3.05 5.63
C TYR A 37 -7.00 4.07 4.98
N GLU A 38 -7.69 4.81 5.84
CA GLU A 38 -8.41 6.02 5.50
C GLU A 38 -7.67 7.23 6.06
N PHE A 39 -7.82 8.38 5.42
CA PHE A 39 -7.22 9.62 5.86
C PHE A 39 -8.13 10.81 5.58
N GLU A 40 -8.05 11.82 6.44
CA GLU A 40 -8.67 13.11 6.25
C GLU A 40 -7.59 14.15 5.96
N PHE A 41 -7.88 15.07 5.04
CA PHE A 41 -6.94 16.11 4.68
C PHE A 41 -7.66 17.40 4.29
N THR A 42 -6.97 18.52 4.51
CA THR A 42 -7.47 19.85 4.18
C THR A 42 -6.68 20.44 3.02
N ILE A 43 -7.40 20.94 2.01
CA ILE A 43 -6.86 21.68 0.87
C ILE A 43 -7.58 23.03 0.75
N GLY A 44 -6.83 24.12 0.93
CA GLY A 44 -7.43 25.46 1.03
C GLY A 44 -8.37 25.53 2.24
N LYS A 45 -9.68 25.73 2.00
CA LYS A 45 -10.73 25.76 3.03
C LYS A 45 -11.58 24.48 3.05
N THR A 46 -11.25 23.49 2.22
CA THR A 46 -12.07 22.28 2.04
C THR A 46 -11.43 21.09 2.72
N LYS A 47 -12.19 20.44 3.60
CA LYS A 47 -11.83 19.14 4.18
C LYS A 47 -12.34 18.01 3.28
N ARG A 48 -11.51 17.00 3.06
CA ARG A 48 -11.82 15.84 2.22
C ARG A 48 -11.35 14.56 2.91
N LYS A 49 -11.95 13.45 2.51
CA LYS A 49 -11.54 12.10 2.90
C LYS A 49 -10.95 11.37 1.71
N GLY A 50 -9.98 10.52 1.98
CA GLY A 50 -9.37 9.63 1.01
C GLY A 50 -9.12 8.26 1.62
N HIS A 51 -8.94 7.28 0.74
CA HIS A 51 -8.54 5.93 1.10
C HIS A 51 -7.22 5.63 0.42
N GLY A 52 -6.39 4.84 1.08
CA GLY A 52 -5.12 4.43 0.53
C GLY A 52 -4.67 3.08 1.03
N THR A 53 -3.59 2.61 0.43
CA THR A 53 -2.90 1.39 0.82
C THR A 53 -1.42 1.70 0.91
N ILE A 54 -0.76 1.20 1.96
CA ILE A 54 0.70 1.22 2.06
C ILE A 54 1.22 -0.19 1.82
N ARG A 55 2.29 -0.30 1.04
CA ARG A 55 2.96 -1.56 0.72
C ARG A 55 4.43 -1.49 1.12
N LYS A 56 4.94 -2.57 1.72
CA LYS A 56 6.38 -2.84 1.89
C LYS A 56 6.77 -4.02 1.02
N TYR A 57 7.62 -3.80 0.03
CA TYR A 57 8.16 -4.87 -0.82
C TYR A 57 9.27 -5.61 -0.07
N LYS A 58 9.19 -6.94 0.00
CA LYS A 58 10.10 -7.74 0.81
C LYS A 58 11.55 -7.68 0.31
N GLN A 59 11.76 -7.81 -0.98
CA GLN A 59 13.10 -7.86 -1.56
C GLN A 59 13.81 -6.50 -1.52
N SER A 60 13.14 -5.43 -1.97
CA SER A 60 13.74 -4.10 -2.07
C SER A 60 13.68 -3.30 -0.76
N GLY A 61 12.84 -3.72 0.20
CA GLY A 61 12.54 -2.95 1.41
C GLY A 61 11.81 -1.63 1.14
N GLN A 62 11.42 -1.36 -0.12
CA GLN A 62 10.80 -0.10 -0.49
C GLN A 62 9.36 -0.03 0.02
N TYR A 63 8.96 1.19 0.37
CA TYR A 63 7.59 1.51 0.77
C TYR A 63 6.91 2.27 -0.35
N LYS A 64 5.65 1.93 -0.64
CA LYS A 64 4.84 2.65 -1.61
C LYS A 64 3.46 2.88 -1.05
N VAL A 65 2.96 4.11 -1.19
CA VAL A 65 1.55 4.41 -0.95
C VAL A 65 0.80 4.43 -2.27
N GLN A 66 -0.45 3.99 -2.24
CA GLN A 66 -1.35 4.01 -3.38
C GLN A 66 -2.67 4.60 -2.90
N LEU A 67 -3.23 5.53 -3.67
CA LEU A 67 -4.55 6.10 -3.39
C LEU A 67 -5.62 5.19 -4.00
N THR A 68 -6.62 4.83 -3.21
CA THR A 68 -7.73 3.99 -3.64
C THR A 68 -8.86 4.89 -4.13
N GLY A 69 -9.09 4.90 -5.44
CA GLY A 69 -10.13 5.71 -6.08
C GLY A 69 -9.61 7.00 -6.73
N LYS A 70 -10.49 7.66 -7.50
CA LYS A 70 -10.14 8.89 -8.21
C LYS A 70 -10.24 10.11 -7.28
N MET A 71 -9.12 10.81 -7.11
CA MET A 71 -9.09 12.10 -6.42
C MET A 71 -9.47 13.22 -7.41
N THR A 72 -10.77 13.55 -7.47
CA THR A 72 -11.26 14.59 -8.38
C THR A 72 -10.65 15.96 -8.06
N GLY A 73 -10.18 16.67 -9.08
CA GLY A 73 -9.51 17.98 -8.93
C GLY A 73 -8.04 17.92 -8.49
N PHE A 74 -7.42 16.73 -8.49
CA PHE A 74 -6.00 16.56 -8.26
C PHE A 74 -5.27 16.28 -9.58
N GLY A 75 -4.43 17.22 -10.01
CA GLY A 75 -3.46 16.97 -11.07
C GLY A 75 -2.25 16.17 -10.57
N PRO A 76 -1.41 15.64 -11.49
CA PRO A 76 -0.28 14.75 -11.15
C PRO A 76 0.65 15.30 -10.05
N LYS A 77 1.08 16.57 -10.16
CA LYS A 77 1.95 17.20 -9.16
C LYS A 77 1.35 17.25 -7.75
N ARG A 78 0.02 17.40 -7.64
CA ARG A 78 -0.67 17.43 -6.34
C ARG A 78 -0.81 16.03 -5.76
N LEU A 79 -1.00 15.02 -6.62
CA LEU A 79 -1.02 13.61 -6.20
C LEU A 79 0.34 13.19 -5.65
N GLU A 80 1.43 13.47 -6.37
CA GLU A 80 2.79 13.15 -5.89
C GLU A 80 3.10 13.81 -4.53
N LYS A 81 2.67 15.07 -4.34
CA LYS A 81 2.84 15.76 -3.06
C LYS A 81 2.03 15.09 -1.95
N LEU A 82 0.80 14.67 -2.24
CA LEU A 82 -0.05 13.97 -1.29
C LEU A 82 0.54 12.61 -0.92
N GLU A 83 1.00 11.83 -1.91
CA GLU A 83 1.65 10.54 -1.70
C GLU A 83 2.91 10.66 -0.83
N ARG A 84 3.74 11.68 -1.07
CA ARG A 84 4.91 11.97 -0.23
C ARG A 84 4.54 12.30 1.22
N LEU A 85 3.51 13.11 1.44
CA LEU A 85 3.04 13.40 2.80
C LEU A 85 2.46 12.16 3.50
N LEU A 86 1.74 11.32 2.74
CA LEU A 86 1.16 10.09 3.29
C LEU A 86 2.23 9.07 3.67
N ILE A 87 3.25 8.86 2.83
CA ILE A 87 4.30 7.90 3.15
C ILE A 87 5.07 8.29 4.41
N GLU A 88 5.35 9.58 4.62
CA GLU A 88 6.01 10.07 5.83
C GLU A 88 5.17 9.84 7.09
N LYS A 89 3.86 10.02 7.01
CA LYS A 89 2.95 9.91 8.17
C LYS A 89 2.51 8.48 8.49
N VAL A 90 2.35 7.64 7.47
CA VAL A 90 1.78 6.29 7.60
C VAL A 90 2.88 5.26 7.92
N LYS A 91 4.11 5.46 7.43
CA LYS A 91 5.18 4.45 7.45
C LYS A 91 5.52 3.93 8.85
N GLU A 92 5.73 4.81 9.82
CA GLU A 92 6.14 4.39 11.18
C GLU A 92 5.07 3.54 11.85
N ARG A 93 3.81 4.00 11.83
CA ARG A 93 2.68 3.23 12.37
C ARG A 93 2.46 1.91 11.62
N PHE A 94 2.68 1.90 10.32
CA PHE A 94 2.62 0.66 9.52
C PHE A 94 3.69 -0.35 9.95
N ILE A 95 4.93 0.09 10.19
CA ILE A 95 6.01 -0.78 10.69
C ILE A 95 5.61 -1.38 12.04
N ASN A 96 5.14 -0.54 12.97
CA ASN A 96 4.71 -1.00 14.29
C ASN A 96 3.57 -2.03 14.18
N ASN A 97 2.59 -1.80 13.30
CA ASN A 97 1.51 -2.75 13.07
C ASN A 97 2.04 -4.11 12.61
N ILE A 98 2.93 -4.13 11.62
CA ILE A 98 3.54 -5.38 11.11
C ILE A 98 4.29 -6.14 12.21
N GLU A 99 5.05 -5.43 13.04
CA GLU A 99 5.86 -6.04 14.10
C GLU A 99 5.01 -6.54 15.28
N SER A 100 3.90 -5.86 15.56
CA SER A 100 2.96 -6.23 16.63
C SER A 100 1.95 -7.32 16.24
N GLU A 101 1.82 -7.65 14.96
CA GLU A 101 0.77 -8.52 14.44
C GLU A 101 1.02 -10.00 14.82
N VAL A 102 0.17 -10.54 15.69
CA VAL A 102 0.24 -11.95 16.14
C VAL A 102 -0.33 -12.92 15.08
N LYS A 103 -1.22 -12.45 14.19
CA LYS A 103 -1.86 -13.26 13.14
C LYS A 103 -1.80 -12.57 11.78
N ALA A 104 -0.63 -12.65 11.15
CA ALA A 104 -0.42 -12.23 9.77
C ALA A 104 -1.40 -12.94 8.81
N GLN A 105 -2.34 -12.20 8.21
CA GLN A 105 -3.15 -12.70 7.11
C GLN A 105 -2.24 -12.97 5.91
N LYS A 106 -2.22 -14.20 5.38
CA LYS A 106 -1.35 -14.57 4.25
C LYS A 106 -2.19 -14.85 3.00
N VAL A 107 -1.76 -14.27 1.88
CA VAL A 107 -2.31 -14.54 0.55
C VAL A 107 -1.20 -15.16 -0.29
N TYR A 108 -1.43 -16.37 -0.77
CA TYR A 108 -0.51 -17.06 -1.68
C TYR A 108 -0.95 -16.83 -3.11
N HIS A 109 -0.07 -16.25 -3.92
CA HIS A 109 -0.28 -16.14 -5.36
C HIS A 109 0.22 -17.43 -6.01
N VAL A 110 -0.62 -18.05 -6.84
CA VAL A 110 -0.25 -19.28 -7.58
C VAL A 110 0.24 -18.96 -8.99
N HIS A 111 0.92 -19.93 -9.60
CA HIS A 111 1.57 -19.83 -10.90
C HIS A 111 0.66 -19.22 -11.98
N PHE A 112 1.12 -18.17 -12.67
CA PHE A 112 0.43 -17.54 -13.79
C PHE A 112 0.57 -18.35 -15.10
N GLY A 113 0.63 -19.68 -14.99
CA GLY A 113 0.62 -20.56 -16.15
C GLY A 113 -0.78 -20.61 -16.75
N ARG A 114 -0.89 -20.63 -18.09
CA ARG A 114 -2.14 -21.07 -18.72
C ARG A 114 -2.42 -22.47 -18.19
N ASN A 115 -3.56 -22.67 -17.53
CA ASN A 115 -4.11 -24.01 -17.34
C ASN A 115 -4.14 -24.66 -18.72
N SER A 116 -3.24 -25.61 -18.99
CA SER A 116 -3.39 -26.48 -20.13
C SER A 116 -4.70 -27.21 -19.90
N ARG A 117 -5.75 -26.80 -20.62
CA ARG A 117 -6.97 -27.61 -20.75
C ARG A 117 -6.51 -28.95 -21.32
N ARG A 118 -6.38 -29.95 -20.46
CA ARG A 118 -6.37 -31.36 -20.87
C ARG A 118 -7.81 -31.79 -21.00
#